data_AF-A0A3S4FMH2-F1
#
_entry.id   AF-A0A3S4FMH2-F1
#
_cell.length_a   1.000
_cell.length_b   1.000
_cell.length_c   1.000
_cell.angle_alpha   90.00
_cell.angle_beta   90.00
_cell.angle_gamma   90.00
#
_symmetry.space_group_name_H-M   'P 1'
#
loop_
_entity.id
_entity.type
_entity.pdbx_description
1 polymer ?
#
loop_
_entity_poly.entity_id
_entity_poly.type
_entity_poly.pdbx_seq_one_letter_code
_entity_poly.pdbx_strand_id
1 'polypeptide(L)'
;MDQTRNTLGQLALAFADAFNAQHTKGYDADGNKGKDFFSIGSPVVYSNSNNADKTVSLTAKVVDSTKVQATDYKIVFDGTDWQVTRTADNTTFTATKDADGKLEIDGLKVTVGTGAQKNDSFLLKPVSNAIVGHER
;
A
#
# COMPACT_ATOMS: atom_id res chain seq x y z
N MET A 1 -6.02 -17.65 6.87
CA MET A 1 -5.66 -17.69 5.43
C MET A 1 -5.17 -16.32 4.95
N ASP A 2 -5.79 -15.21 5.37
CA ASP A 2 -5.31 -13.86 5.01
C ASP A 2 -3.92 -13.54 5.55
N GLN A 3 -3.63 -13.91 6.81
CA GLN A 3 -2.30 -13.66 7.39
C GLN A 3 -1.16 -14.31 6.60
N THR A 4 -1.32 -15.57 6.17
CA THR A 4 -0.30 -16.30 5.40
C THR A 4 -0.06 -15.66 4.03
N ARG A 5 -1.14 -15.20 3.36
CA ARG A 5 -1.03 -14.48 2.07
C ARG A 5 -0.33 -13.14 2.25
N ASN A 6 -0.63 -12.44 3.33
CA ASN A 6 -0.02 -11.16 3.62
C ASN A 6 1.47 -11.31 3.96
N THR A 7 1.86 -12.30 4.76
CA THR A 7 3.28 -12.56 5.07
C THR A 7 4.07 -12.92 3.82
N LEU A 8 3.51 -13.76 2.95
CA LEU A 8 4.13 -14.10 1.67
C LEU A 8 4.24 -12.86 0.76
N GLY A 9 3.20 -12.03 0.70
CA GLY A 9 3.20 -10.78 -0.06
C GLY A 9 4.22 -9.77 0.45
N GLN A 10 4.41 -9.67 1.76
CA GLN A 10 5.42 -8.80 2.38
C GLN A 10 6.85 -9.27 2.04
N LEU A 11 7.11 -10.58 2.12
CA LEU A 11 8.41 -11.14 1.73
C LEU A 11 8.68 -10.92 0.24
N ALA A 12 7.67 -11.16 -0.61
CA ALA A 12 7.78 -10.93 -2.05
C ALA A 12 8.06 -9.46 -2.37
N LEU A 13 7.36 -8.52 -1.72
CA LEU A 13 7.58 -7.08 -1.86
C LEU A 13 8.99 -6.69 -1.43
N ALA A 14 9.44 -7.10 -0.25
CA ALA A 14 10.77 -6.76 0.25
C ALA A 14 11.88 -7.37 -0.62
N PHE A 15 11.72 -8.61 -1.08
CA PHE A 15 12.67 -9.28 -1.95
C PHE A 15 12.77 -8.60 -3.33
N ALA A 16 11.62 -8.37 -3.97
CA ALA A 16 11.58 -7.75 -5.29
C ALA A 16 12.14 -6.32 -5.26
N ASP A 17 11.83 -5.54 -4.23
CA ASP A 17 12.33 -4.16 -4.11
C ASP A 17 13.84 -4.15 -3.85
N ALA A 18 14.35 -5.00 -2.95
CA ALA A 18 15.77 -5.13 -2.70
C ALA A 18 16.55 -5.58 -3.94
N PHE A 19 16.01 -6.56 -4.69
CA PHE A 19 16.62 -7.03 -5.92
C PHE A 19 16.63 -5.94 -7.00
N ASN A 20 15.51 -5.25 -7.21
CA ASN A 20 15.41 -4.15 -8.18
C ASN A 20 16.35 -3.01 -7.83
N ALA A 21 16.42 -2.62 -6.55
CA ALA A 21 17.31 -1.56 -6.07
C ALA A 21 18.80 -1.88 -6.31
N GLN A 22 19.18 -3.16 -6.28
CA GLN A 22 20.54 -3.58 -6.59
C GLN A 22 20.77 -3.74 -8.10
N HIS A 23 19.82 -4.33 -8.82
CA HIS A 23 19.91 -4.58 -10.26
C HIS A 23 19.98 -3.28 -11.07
N THR A 24 19.20 -2.26 -10.69
CA THR A 24 19.21 -0.94 -11.33
C THR A 24 20.50 -0.13 -11.12
N LYS A 25 21.34 -0.53 -10.16
CA LYS A 25 22.68 0.03 -9.95
C LYS A 25 23.75 -0.68 -10.80
N GLY A 26 23.42 -1.83 -11.37
CA GLY A 26 24.29 -2.61 -12.26
C GLY A 26 24.15 -2.19 -13.72
N TYR A 27 24.96 -2.85 -14.54
CA TYR A 27 24.89 -2.78 -16.00
C TYR A 27 24.66 -4.18 -16.55
N ASP A 28 23.87 -4.29 -17.62
CA ASP A 28 23.68 -5.55 -18.33
C ASP A 28 24.90 -5.91 -19.20
N ALA A 29 24.83 -7.06 -19.89
CA ALA A 29 25.91 -7.54 -20.74
C ALA A 29 26.25 -6.60 -21.91
N ASP A 30 25.32 -5.72 -22.28
CA ASP A 30 25.47 -4.73 -23.36
C ASP A 30 25.91 -3.35 -22.82
N GLY A 31 26.18 -3.23 -21.51
CA GLY A 31 26.59 -1.99 -20.86
C GLY A 31 25.46 -1.01 -20.63
N ASN A 32 24.19 -1.42 -20.75
CA ASN A 32 23.05 -0.57 -20.41
C ASN A 32 22.76 -0.67 -18.91
N LYS A 33 22.27 0.42 -18.33
CA LYS A 33 21.86 0.45 -16.92
C LYS A 33 20.73 -0.54 -16.66
N GLY A 34 20.85 -1.34 -15.60
CA GLY A 34 19.83 -2.30 -15.19
C GLY A 34 18.49 -1.62 -14.94
N LYS A 35 17.40 -2.33 -15.21
CA LYS A 35 16.02 -1.93 -14.94
C LYS A 35 15.42 -2.76 -13.80
N ASP A 36 14.21 -2.44 -13.39
CA ASP A 36 13.47 -3.29 -12.44
C ASP A 36 13.30 -4.69 -13.04
N PHE A 37 13.71 -5.70 -12.28
CA PHE A 37 13.67 -7.10 -12.67
C PHE A 37 12.34 -7.75 -12.28
N PHE A 38 11.79 -7.37 -11.12
CA PHE A 38 10.50 -7.81 -10.61
C PHE A 38 9.48 -6.67 -10.69
N SER A 39 8.25 -6.97 -11.09
CA SER A 39 7.12 -6.05 -10.92
C SER A 39 6.38 -6.41 -9.64
N ILE A 40 6.17 -5.44 -8.77
CA ILE A 40 5.41 -5.64 -7.53
C ILE A 40 4.04 -5.03 -7.71
N GLY A 41 2.99 -5.79 -7.40
CA GLY A 41 1.61 -5.29 -7.47
C GLY A 41 1.45 -4.02 -6.65
N SER A 42 0.84 -3.00 -7.27
CA SER A 42 0.54 -1.75 -6.59
C SER A 42 -0.54 -1.95 -5.51
N PRO A 43 -0.51 -1.17 -4.41
CA PRO A 43 -1.57 -1.19 -3.42
C PRO A 43 -2.94 -0.93 -4.05
N VAL A 44 -3.96 -1.64 -3.58
CA VAL A 44 -5.35 -1.45 -4.02
C VAL A 44 -6.17 -0.93 -2.86
N VAL A 45 -7.04 0.04 -3.12
CA VAL A 45 -7.98 0.57 -2.12
C VAL A 45 -9.39 0.32 -2.58
N TYR A 46 -10.22 -0.21 -1.68
CA TYR A 46 -11.64 -0.43 -1.89
C TYR A 46 -12.44 0.56 -1.05
N SER A 47 -13.26 1.40 -1.68
CA SER A 47 -14.22 2.24 -0.99
C SER A 47 -15.40 1.40 -0.50
N ASN A 48 -15.85 1.62 0.73
CA ASN A 48 -17.01 0.93 1.26
C ASN A 48 -18.28 1.42 0.56
N SER A 49 -19.18 0.49 0.21
CA SER A 49 -20.45 0.80 -0.48
C SER A 49 -21.40 1.67 0.34
N ASN A 50 -21.21 1.72 1.66
CA ASN A 50 -21.97 2.53 2.61
C ASN A 50 -21.39 3.94 2.81
N ASN A 51 -20.29 4.28 2.15
CA ASN A 51 -19.77 5.65 2.16
C ASN A 51 -20.81 6.59 1.57
N ALA A 52 -20.86 7.80 2.11
CA ALA A 52 -21.89 8.76 1.74
C ALA A 52 -21.76 9.20 0.28
N ASP A 53 -20.52 9.37 -0.21
CA ASP A 53 -20.22 9.59 -1.62
C ASP A 53 -19.38 8.43 -2.19
N LYS A 54 -19.93 7.78 -3.23
CA LYS A 54 -19.31 6.64 -3.92
C LYS A 54 -18.21 7.03 -4.89
N THR A 55 -18.06 8.33 -5.18
CA THR A 55 -17.02 8.86 -6.05
C THR A 55 -15.71 9.14 -5.30
N VAL A 56 -15.77 9.20 -3.96
CA VAL A 56 -14.59 9.35 -3.12
C VAL A 56 -13.75 8.08 -3.23
N SER A 57 -12.52 8.26 -3.68
CA SER A 57 -11.54 7.22 -3.84
C SER A 57 -10.24 7.61 -3.15
N LEU A 58 -9.56 6.58 -2.66
CA LEU A 58 -8.22 6.68 -2.10
C LEU A 58 -7.27 5.96 -3.04
N THR A 59 -6.07 6.50 -3.17
CA THR A 59 -4.97 5.82 -3.88
C THR A 59 -3.80 5.69 -2.93
N ALA A 60 -3.06 4.59 -3.03
CA ALA A 60 -1.92 4.35 -2.15
C ALA A 60 -0.70 3.98 -2.97
N LYS A 61 0.46 4.42 -2.49
CA LYS A 61 1.77 4.11 -3.07
C LYS A 61 2.71 3.64 -1.97
N VAL A 62 3.47 2.59 -2.26
CA VAL A 62 4.59 2.17 -1.39
C VAL A 62 5.72 3.19 -1.57
N VAL A 63 6.15 3.80 -0.47
CA VAL A 63 7.31 4.71 -0.44
C VAL A 63 8.50 4.10 0.30
N ASP A 64 8.25 3.14 1.20
CA ASP A 64 9.26 2.40 1.94
C ASP A 64 8.79 0.95 2.13
N SER A 65 9.22 0.06 1.24
CA SER A 65 8.85 -1.36 1.23
C SER A 65 9.23 -2.09 2.52
N THR A 66 10.29 -1.64 3.20
CA THR A 66 10.84 -2.28 4.40
C THR A 66 9.92 -2.11 5.62
N LYS A 67 9.05 -1.09 5.60
CA LYS A 67 8.08 -0.80 6.66
C LYS A 67 6.68 -1.33 6.36
N VAL A 68 6.42 -1.75 5.12
CA VAL A 68 5.11 -2.28 4.73
C VAL A 68 4.84 -3.55 5.53
N GLN A 69 3.75 -3.53 6.29
CA GLN A 69 3.29 -4.68 7.07
C GLN A 69 2.44 -5.63 6.23
N ALA A 70 2.50 -6.92 6.59
CA ALA A 70 1.61 -7.97 6.12
C ALA A 70 0.19 -7.87 6.72
N THR A 71 -0.50 -6.75 6.51
CA THR A 71 -1.87 -6.54 6.97
C THR A 71 -2.67 -5.75 5.95
N ASP A 72 -3.98 -6.00 5.90
CA ASP A 72 -4.89 -5.03 5.29
C ASP A 72 -5.15 -3.90 6.31
N TYR A 73 -5.48 -2.72 5.81
CA TYR A 73 -5.79 -1.56 6.63
C TYR A 73 -7.22 -1.11 6.39
N LYS A 74 -8.02 -1.10 7.45
CA LYS A 74 -9.31 -0.42 7.45
C LYS A 74 -9.10 1.02 7.87
N ILE A 75 -9.31 1.93 6.94
CA ILE A 75 -9.19 3.37 7.11
C ILE A 75 -10.61 3.93 7.29
N VAL A 76 -10.82 4.77 8.31
CA VAL A 76 -12.12 5.40 8.59
C VAL A 76 -11.91 6.88 8.85
N PHE A 77 -12.70 7.73 8.20
CA PHE A 77 -12.70 9.17 8.47
C PHE A 77 -13.67 9.48 9.60
N ASP A 78 -13.22 10.06 10.71
CA ASP A 78 -14.08 10.40 11.85
C ASP A 78 -14.76 11.78 11.73
N GLY A 79 -14.49 12.50 10.64
CA GLY A 79 -14.92 13.86 10.37
C GLY A 79 -13.83 14.91 10.57
N THR A 80 -12.70 14.54 11.18
CA THR A 80 -11.53 15.42 11.37
C THR A 80 -10.25 14.69 10.99
N ASP A 81 -10.07 13.49 11.54
CA ASP A 81 -8.88 12.66 11.39
C ASP A 81 -9.20 11.30 10.76
N TRP A 82 -8.13 10.62 10.34
CA TRP A 82 -8.20 9.32 9.69
C TRP A 82 -7.73 8.25 10.66
N GLN A 83 -8.67 7.41 11.09
CA GLN A 83 -8.40 6.29 11.98
C GLN A 83 -8.06 5.05 11.13
N VAL A 84 -6.93 4.44 11.42
CA VAL A 84 -6.42 3.27 10.70
C VAL A 84 -6.43 2.08 11.63
N THR A 85 -7.02 0.98 11.18
CA THR A 85 -7.04 -0.31 11.88
C THR A 85 -6.32 -1.35 11.05
N ARG A 86 -5.29 -1.99 11.60
CA ARG A 86 -4.65 -3.16 10.98
C ARG A 86 -5.52 -4.38 11.22
N THR A 87 -5.89 -5.10 10.16
CA THR A 87 -6.75 -6.30 10.28
C THR A 87 -6.03 -7.53 10.83
N ALA A 88 -4.69 -7.57 10.76
CA ALA A 88 -3.90 -8.68 11.27
C ALA A 88 -3.91 -8.79 12.80
N ASP A 89 -3.79 -7.66 13.50
CA ASP A 89 -3.63 -7.60 14.96
C ASP A 89 -4.69 -6.71 15.65
N ASN A 90 -5.60 -6.10 14.88
CA ASN A 90 -6.62 -5.16 15.34
C ASN A 90 -6.04 -3.90 16.02
N THR A 91 -4.77 -3.58 15.80
CA THR A 91 -4.17 -2.35 16.30
C THR A 91 -4.75 -1.15 15.55
N THR A 92 -5.07 -0.11 16.31
CA THR A 92 -5.62 1.14 15.79
C THR A 92 -4.69 2.30 16.08
N PHE A 93 -4.59 3.22 15.13
CA PHE A 93 -3.85 4.45 15.28
C PHE A 93 -4.42 5.54 14.36
N THR A 94 -4.22 6.79 14.74
CA THR A 94 -4.57 7.93 13.89
C THR A 94 -3.43 8.18 12.89
N ALA A 95 -3.76 8.24 11.61
CA ALA A 95 -2.76 8.50 10.57
C ALA A 95 -2.28 9.94 10.61
N THR A 96 -0.96 10.13 10.51
CA THR A 96 -0.35 11.44 10.31
C THR A 96 -0.46 11.84 8.84
N LYS A 97 -0.52 13.15 8.59
CA LYS A 97 -0.51 13.73 7.25
C LYS A 97 0.87 14.31 6.95
N ASP A 98 1.38 14.10 5.75
CA ASP A 98 2.58 14.77 5.27
C ASP A 98 2.29 16.24 4.88
N ALA A 99 3.31 16.95 4.41
CA ALA A 99 3.19 18.35 3.99
C ALA A 99 2.20 18.55 2.81
N ASP A 100 1.93 17.50 2.03
CA ASP A 100 0.97 17.50 0.93
C ASP A 100 -0.43 17.03 1.37
N GLY A 101 -0.64 16.75 2.65
CA GLY A 101 -1.90 16.22 3.19
C GLY A 101 -2.15 14.73 2.92
N LYS A 102 -1.15 13.98 2.46
CA LYS A 102 -1.25 12.53 2.24
C LYS A 102 -1.07 11.79 3.57
N LEU A 103 -1.82 10.71 3.77
CA LEU A 103 -1.70 9.91 4.99
C LEU A 103 -0.46 9.04 4.93
N GLU A 104 0.27 8.98 6.04
CA GLU A 104 1.44 8.11 6.20
C GLU A 104 1.05 6.89 7.04
N ILE A 105 1.18 5.70 6.45
CA ILE A 105 0.75 4.43 7.04
C ILE A 105 1.84 3.40 6.75
N ASP A 106 2.67 3.02 7.71
CA ASP A 106 3.61 1.89 7.60
C ASP A 106 4.39 1.81 6.26
N GLY A 107 5.03 2.92 5.85
CA GLY A 107 5.78 2.98 4.58
C GLY A 107 4.92 3.13 3.32
N LEU A 108 3.61 3.34 3.47
CA LEU A 108 2.68 3.71 2.41
C LEU A 108 2.31 5.19 2.54
N LYS A 109 2.17 5.86 1.39
CA LYS A 109 1.50 7.16 1.28
C LYS A 109 0.14 6.98 0.64
N VAL A 110 -0.91 7.44 1.33
CA VAL A 110 -2.28 7.37 0.85
C VAL A 110 -2.76 8.76 0.49
N THR A 111 -3.09 8.95 -0.79
CA THR A 111 -3.73 10.17 -1.27
C THR A 111 -5.23 10.02 -1.10
N VAL A 112 -5.80 10.97 -0.37
CA VAL A 112 -7.22 11.07 -0.08
C VAL A 112 -7.82 12.10 -1.02
N GLY A 113 -8.84 11.69 -1.78
CA GLY A 113 -9.64 12.63 -2.57
C GLY A 113 -10.39 13.63 -1.69
N THR A 114 -10.99 14.63 -2.33
CA THR A 114 -11.92 15.55 -1.66
C THR A 114 -13.29 14.90 -1.46
N GLY A 115 -14.03 15.34 -0.45
CA GLY A 115 -15.43 14.93 -0.25
C GLY A 115 -15.65 13.77 0.73
N ALA A 116 -14.60 13.28 1.39
CA ALA A 116 -14.77 12.30 2.46
C ALA A 116 -15.66 12.83 3.59
N GLN A 117 -16.64 12.04 4.01
CA GLN A 117 -17.58 12.37 5.07
C GLN A 117 -17.35 11.51 6.30
N LYS A 118 -17.81 12.00 7.46
CA LYS A 118 -17.69 11.26 8.71
C LYS A 118 -18.30 9.86 8.58
N ASN A 119 -17.57 8.87 9.07
CA ASN A 119 -17.82 7.42 9.00
C ASN A 119 -17.57 6.78 7.63
N ASP A 120 -17.06 7.51 6.64
CA ASP A 120 -16.58 6.87 5.41
C ASP A 120 -15.43 5.92 5.72
N SER A 121 -15.48 4.72 5.14
CA SER A 121 -14.51 3.67 5.34
C SER A 121 -13.92 3.17 4.03
N PHE A 122 -12.63 2.83 4.07
CA PHE A 122 -11.86 2.32 2.94
C PHE A 122 -11.02 1.13 3.40
N LEU A 123 -10.88 0.13 2.56
CA LEU A 123 -10.02 -1.03 2.80
C LEU A 123 -8.81 -0.95 1.87
N LEU A 124 -7.65 -0.66 2.44
CA LEU A 124 -6.37 -0.65 1.75
C LEU A 124 -5.72 -2.03 1.86
N LYS A 125 -5.38 -2.61 0.71
CA LYS A 125 -4.64 -3.86 0.60
C LYS A 125 -3.26 -3.58 -0.01
N PRO A 126 -2.18 -3.58 0.78
CA PRO A 126 -0.86 -3.17 0.30
C PRO A 126 -0.20 -4.24 -0.59
N VAL A 127 -0.48 -5.52 -0.35
CA VAL A 127 0.24 -6.66 -0.96
C VAL A 127 -0.67 -7.72 -1.57
N SER A 128 -1.99 -7.50 -1.64
CA SER A 128 -2.92 -8.51 -2.16
C SER A 128 -2.67 -8.89 -3.62
N ASN A 129 -2.01 -8.00 -4.38
CA ASN A 129 -1.58 -8.23 -5.77
C ASN A 129 -0.06 -8.34 -5.93
N ALA A 130 0.73 -8.42 -4.84
CA ALA A 130 2.19 -8.49 -4.92
C ALA A 130 2.67 -9.74 -5.70
N ILE A 131 1.85 -10.78 -5.76
CA ILE A 131 2.10 -12.02 -6.48
C ILE A 131 1.19 -12.09 -7.71
N VAL A 132 1.45 -11.25 -8.71
CA VAL A 132 1.12 -11.59 -10.09
C VAL A 132 2.44 -11.96 -10.73
N GLY A 133 2.72 -13.26 -10.75
CA GLY A 133 3.92 -13.80 -11.40
C GLY A 133 3.94 -13.40 -12.86
N HIS A 134 5.03 -12.77 -13.29
CA HIS A 134 5.28 -12.62 -14.72
C HIS A 134 5.78 -13.98 -15.21
N GLU A 135 4.87 -14.77 -15.78
CA GLU A 135 5.26 -15.85 -16.69
C GLU A 135 5.69 -15.17 -18.01
N ARG A 136 6.95 -15.39 -18.40
CA ARG A 136 7.39 -15.29 -19.79
C ARG A 136 8.14 -16.56 -20.12
#